data_AF-A0A6N4W163-F1
#
_entry.id   AF-A0A6N4W163-F1
#
_cell.length_a   1.000
_cell.length_b   1.000
_cell.length_c   1.000
_cell.angle_alpha   90.00
_cell.angle_beta   90.00
_cell.angle_gamma   90.00
#
_symmetry.space_group_name_H-M   'P 1'
#
loop_
_entity.id
_entity.type
_entity.pdbx_description
1 polymer ?
#
loop_
_entity_poly.entity_id
_entity_poly.type
_entity_poly.pdbx_seq_one_letter_code
_entity_poly.pdbx_strand_id
1 'polypeptide(L)'
;MLRGLVFAAGMVVLRLVQGTLINQFPTRAGVISIVLVVLFAIAALIWGLLDGRADANANPDPDRRRDLAMTWLLAGLFAGVVSGFLAWVISLFYKAIYVEGLVGEVTTFAAFTALVVFIPAIAAVAIGRWRVDRTRPPQTRKRVTDGADTDVFDAVRDDDRTAPVAVGSPAGDSVDYPEDHGKA
;
A
#
# COMPACT_ATOMS: atom_id res chain seq x y z
N MET A 1 3.25 12.83 5.77
CA MET A 1 2.58 14.09 6.19
C MET A 1 2.99 15.31 5.38
N LEU A 2 4.28 15.59 5.17
CA LEU A 2 4.71 16.75 4.36
C LEU A 2 4.07 16.82 2.96
N ARG A 3 3.96 15.69 2.25
CA ARG A 3 3.30 15.61 0.93
C ARG A 3 1.86 16.13 0.96
N GLY A 4 1.07 15.65 1.93
CA GLY A 4 -0.31 16.07 2.12
C GLY A 4 -0.43 17.56 2.44
N LEU A 5 0.50 18.12 3.23
CA LEU A 5 0.54 19.56 3.52
C LEU A 5 0.84 20.39 2.27
N VAL A 6 1.81 19.97 1.45
CA VAL A 6 2.15 20.68 0.20
C VAL A 6 0.98 20.65 -0.78
N PHE A 7 0.31 19.50 -0.94
CA PHE A 7 -0.90 19.42 -1.77
C PHE A 7 -2.07 20.20 -1.17
N ALA A 8 -2.23 20.24 0.16
CA ALA A 8 -3.25 21.08 0.80
C ALA A 8 -3.05 22.56 0.46
N ALA A 9 -1.83 23.07 0.69
CA ALA A 9 -1.48 24.46 0.40
C ALA A 9 -1.61 24.76 -1.11
N GLY A 10 -1.11 23.86 -1.95
CA GLY A 10 -1.22 23.97 -3.40
C GLY A 10 -2.68 24.01 -3.87
N MET A 11 -3.56 23.20 -3.27
CA MET A 11 -4.99 23.17 -3.61
C MET A 11 -5.69 24.47 -3.20
N VAL A 12 -5.33 25.06 -2.05
CA VAL A 12 -5.86 26.37 -1.64
C VAL A 12 -5.45 27.45 -2.64
N VAL A 13 -4.18 27.51 -3.03
CA VAL A 13 -3.69 28.46 -4.04
C VAL A 13 -4.38 28.24 -5.38
N LEU A 14 -4.50 26.98 -5.82
CA LEU A 14 -5.16 26.63 -7.06
C LEU A 14 -6.60 27.13 -7.08
N ARG A 15 -7.33 26.98 -5.96
CA ARG A 15 -8.71 27.48 -5.85
C ARG A 15 -8.81 28.99 -5.88
N LEU A 16 -7.88 29.71 -5.26
CA LEU A 16 -7.80 31.17 -5.35
C LEU A 16 -7.57 31.62 -6.79
N VAL A 17 -6.64 30.97 -7.49
CA VAL A 17 -6.35 31.24 -8.90
C VAL A 17 -7.56 30.87 -9.78
N GLN A 18 -8.18 29.73 -9.53
CA GLN A 18 -9.36 29.29 -10.27
C GLN A 18 -10.52 30.27 -10.13
N GLY A 19 -10.84 30.68 -8.89
CA GLY A 19 -11.92 31.64 -8.62
C GLY A 19 -11.69 32.99 -9.29
N THR A 20 -10.45 33.51 -9.23
CA THR A 20 -10.11 34.79 -9.86
C THR A 20 -10.16 34.72 -11.38
N LEU A 21 -9.61 33.66 -12.01
CA LEU A 21 -9.64 33.48 -13.46
C LEU A 21 -11.05 33.25 -14.00
N ILE A 22 -11.88 32.46 -13.31
CA ILE A 22 -13.26 32.21 -13.72
C ILE A 22 -14.09 33.50 -13.64
N ASN A 23 -13.88 34.32 -12.61
CA ASN A 23 -14.56 35.60 -12.49
C ASN A 23 -14.17 36.58 -13.62
N GLN A 24 -12.92 36.56 -14.08
CA GLN A 24 -12.44 37.39 -15.20
C GLN A 24 -12.85 36.84 -16.57
N PHE A 25 -12.90 35.51 -16.74
CA PHE A 25 -13.19 34.85 -18.02
C PHE A 25 -14.32 33.81 -17.90
N PRO A 26 -15.58 34.23 -17.63
CA PRO A 26 -16.67 33.29 -17.36
C PRO A 26 -16.97 32.33 -18.52
N THR A 27 -16.80 32.78 -19.77
CA THR A 27 -17.04 31.96 -20.97
C THR A 27 -16.05 30.80 -21.13
N ARG A 28 -14.92 30.82 -20.40
CA ARG A 28 -13.87 29.79 -20.45
C ARG A 28 -13.75 28.99 -19.15
N ALA A 29 -14.72 29.13 -18.24
CA ALA A 29 -14.65 28.55 -16.89
C ALA A 29 -14.38 27.04 -16.88
N GLY A 30 -15.01 26.29 -17.78
CA GLY A 30 -14.79 24.85 -17.92
C GLY A 30 -13.34 24.50 -18.31
N VAL A 31 -12.79 25.19 -19.31
CA VAL A 31 -11.42 24.97 -19.79
C VAL A 31 -10.40 25.32 -18.70
N ILE A 32 -10.59 26.46 -18.01
CA ILE A 32 -9.72 26.88 -16.90
C ILE A 32 -9.69 25.80 -15.81
N SER A 33 -10.86 25.30 -15.41
CA SER A 33 -10.98 24.27 -14.36
C SER A 33 -10.26 22.98 -14.75
N ILE A 34 -10.48 22.50 -15.97
CA ILE A 34 -9.84 21.27 -16.47
C ILE A 34 -8.32 21.44 -16.50
N VAL A 35 -7.81 22.55 -17.04
CA VAL A 35 -6.36 22.80 -17.13
C VAL A 35 -5.72 22.83 -15.74
N LEU A 36 -6.30 23.54 -14.79
CA LEU A 36 -5.76 23.61 -13.43
C LEU A 36 -5.75 22.25 -12.73
N VAL A 37 -6.83 21.47 -12.85
CA VAL A 37 -6.90 20.10 -12.30
C VAL A 37 -5.84 19.20 -12.94
N VAL A 38 -5.66 19.28 -14.26
CA VAL A 38 -4.63 18.49 -14.97
C VAL A 38 -3.23 18.88 -14.51
N LEU A 39 -2.92 20.18 -14.36
CA LEU A 39 -1.62 20.63 -13.86
C LEU A 39 -1.36 20.14 -12.43
N PHE A 40 -2.37 20.16 -11.57
CA PHE A 40 -2.27 19.64 -10.21
C PHE A 40 -2.05 18.13 -10.19
N ALA A 41 -2.77 17.38 -11.02
CA ALA A 41 -2.58 15.95 -11.20
C ALA A 41 -1.17 15.63 -11.73
N ILE A 42 -0.61 16.46 -12.63
CA ILE A 42 0.78 16.31 -13.11
C ILE A 42 1.78 16.50 -11.97
N ALA A 43 1.57 17.46 -11.08
CA ALA A 43 2.43 17.62 -9.90
C ALA A 43 2.40 16.37 -9.00
N ALA A 44 1.22 15.79 -8.80
CA ALA A 44 1.06 14.52 -8.08
C ALA A 44 1.73 13.34 -8.82
N LEU A 45 1.60 13.26 -10.15
CA LEU A 45 2.28 12.26 -10.99
C LEU A 45 3.80 12.34 -10.81
N ILE A 46 4.39 13.53 -10.96
CA ILE A 46 5.85 13.72 -10.92
C ILE A 46 6.39 13.29 -9.56
N TRP A 47 5.75 13.72 -8.47
CA TRP A 47 6.18 13.35 -7.13
C TRP A 47 5.97 11.85 -6.87
N GLY A 48 4.83 11.29 -7.25
CA GLY A 48 4.58 9.85 -7.17
C GLY A 48 5.65 9.03 -7.92
N LEU A 49 6.08 9.49 -9.09
CA LEU A 49 7.14 8.84 -9.86
C LEU A 49 8.49 8.88 -9.13
N LEU A 50 8.84 10.04 -8.56
CA LEU A 50 10.07 10.21 -7.77
C LEU A 50 10.05 9.29 -6.54
N ASP A 51 8.92 9.21 -5.84
CA ASP A 51 8.75 8.36 -4.67
C ASP A 51 8.84 6.86 -5.03
N GLY A 52 8.19 6.44 -6.12
CA GLY A 52 8.25 5.05 -6.57
C GLY A 52 9.66 4.62 -6.98
N ARG A 53 10.41 5.51 -7.64
CA ARG A 53 11.82 5.29 -7.97
C ARG A 53 12.71 5.25 -6.73
N ALA A 54 12.51 6.18 -5.80
CA ALA A 54 13.28 6.24 -4.55
C ALA A 54 13.06 4.99 -3.69
N ASP A 55 11.81 4.52 -3.57
CA ASP A 55 11.47 3.32 -2.81
C ASP A 55 12.03 2.05 -3.45
N ALA A 56 11.93 1.90 -4.78
CA ALA A 56 12.56 0.78 -5.48
C ALA A 56 14.09 0.82 -5.34
N ASN A 57 14.70 2.01 -5.32
CA ASN A 57 16.13 2.16 -5.09
C ASN A 57 16.56 1.77 -3.68
N ALA A 58 15.81 2.16 -2.66
CA ALA A 58 16.13 1.88 -1.26
C ALA A 58 15.84 0.43 -0.83
N ASN A 59 14.83 -0.23 -1.42
CA ASN A 59 14.41 -1.59 -1.07
C ASN A 59 14.50 -2.53 -2.28
N PRO A 60 15.63 -3.25 -2.46
CA PRO A 60 15.80 -4.22 -3.54
C PRO A 60 14.82 -5.39 -3.47
N ASP A 61 14.42 -5.78 -2.25
CA ASP A 61 13.48 -6.86 -2.01
C ASP A 61 12.02 -6.35 -2.13
N PRO A 62 11.21 -6.90 -3.06
CA PRO A 62 9.82 -6.48 -3.26
C PRO A 62 8.95 -6.59 -2.00
N ASP A 63 9.19 -7.60 -1.16
CA ASP A 63 8.33 -7.93 -0.02
C ASP A 63 8.53 -6.97 1.16
N ARG A 64 9.63 -6.19 1.17
CA ARG A 64 9.94 -5.20 2.23
C ARG A 64 9.57 -3.76 1.85
N ARG A 65 8.94 -3.55 0.70
CA ARG A 65 8.60 -2.21 0.20
C ARG A 65 7.59 -1.53 1.11
N ARG A 66 7.71 -0.21 1.24
CA ARG A 66 6.74 0.59 1.98
C ARG A 66 5.38 0.57 1.27
N ASP A 67 4.31 0.59 2.07
CA ASP A 67 2.96 0.81 1.57
C ASP A 67 2.78 2.30 1.19
N LEU A 68 3.22 2.60 -0.03
CA LEU A 68 3.05 3.91 -0.64
C LEU A 68 1.59 4.17 -1.04
N ALA A 69 0.76 3.14 -1.22
CA ALA A 69 -0.65 3.30 -1.54
C ALA A 69 -1.38 3.95 -0.36
N MET A 70 -1.28 3.36 0.83
CA MET A 70 -1.86 3.94 2.05
C MET A 70 -1.31 5.35 2.32
N THR A 71 0.00 5.56 2.11
CA THR A 71 0.63 6.87 2.32
C THR A 71 0.06 7.95 1.41
N TRP A 72 -0.12 7.64 0.12
CA TRP A 72 -0.66 8.57 -0.86
C TRP A 72 -2.17 8.79 -0.70
N LEU A 73 -2.91 7.76 -0.26
CA LEU A 73 -4.33 7.87 0.07
C LEU A 73 -4.54 8.83 1.24
N LEU A 74 -3.81 8.63 2.35
CA LEU A 74 -3.84 9.52 3.51
C LEU A 74 -3.40 10.94 3.16
N ALA A 75 -2.38 11.08 2.30
CA ALA A 75 -1.92 12.40 1.86
C ALA A 75 -2.98 13.14 1.03
N GLY A 76 -3.64 12.46 0.09
CA GLY A 76 -4.73 13.03 -0.71
C GLY A 76 -5.94 13.39 0.13
N LEU A 77 -6.34 12.50 1.06
CA LEU A 77 -7.45 12.75 1.97
C LEU A 77 -7.18 13.94 2.89
N PHE A 78 -5.99 13.99 3.51
CA PHE A 78 -5.57 15.12 4.34
C PHE A 78 -5.55 16.41 3.53
N ALA A 79 -5.01 16.38 2.32
CA ALA A 79 -4.98 17.54 1.43
C ALA A 79 -6.40 18.03 1.11
N GLY A 80 -7.33 17.13 0.79
CA GLY A 80 -8.72 17.45 0.50
C GLY A 80 -9.42 18.10 1.69
N VAL A 81 -9.38 17.48 2.87
CA VAL A 81 -10.06 17.98 4.07
C VAL A 81 -9.49 19.33 4.50
N VAL A 82 -8.17 19.45 4.60
CA VAL A 82 -7.50 20.67 5.08
C VAL A 82 -7.70 21.82 4.08
N SER A 83 -7.56 21.56 2.79
CA SER A 83 -7.78 22.60 1.78
C SER A 83 -9.23 23.03 1.66
N GLY A 84 -10.20 22.10 1.78
CA GLY A 84 -11.62 22.40 1.81
C GLY A 84 -11.98 23.27 3.02
N PHE A 85 -11.51 22.90 4.20
CA PHE A 85 -11.68 23.70 5.42
C PHE A 85 -11.07 25.10 5.28
N LEU A 86 -9.83 25.21 4.80
CA LEU A 86 -9.16 26.50 4.61
C LEU A 86 -9.87 27.37 3.57
N ALA A 87 -10.30 26.79 2.44
CA ALA A 87 -11.04 27.52 1.41
C ALA A 87 -12.37 28.06 1.96
N TRP A 88 -13.08 27.27 2.78
CA TRP A 88 -14.26 27.72 3.49
C TRP A 88 -13.95 28.89 4.43
N VAL A 89 -12.89 28.80 5.25
CA VAL A 89 -12.49 29.91 6.14
C VAL A 89 -12.20 31.19 5.33
N ILE A 90 -11.48 31.09 4.22
CA ILE A 90 -11.16 32.26 3.37
C ILE A 90 -12.43 32.87 2.77
N SER A 91 -13.42 32.04 2.39
CA SER A 91 -14.68 32.51 1.81
C SER A 91 -15.49 33.42 2.75
N LEU A 92 -15.30 33.30 4.07
CA LEU A 92 -15.92 34.18 5.06
C LEU A 92 -15.48 35.65 4.91
N PHE A 93 -14.26 35.88 4.41
CA PHE A 93 -13.68 37.20 4.23
C PHE A 93 -13.59 37.63 2.76
N TYR A 94 -13.61 36.67 1.82
CA TYR A 94 -13.37 36.91 0.40
C TYR A 94 -14.49 36.31 -0.48
N LYS A 95 -15.53 37.12 -0.77
CA LYS A 95 -16.71 36.70 -1.55
C LYS A 95 -16.43 36.31 -3.01
N ALA A 96 -15.23 36.61 -3.52
CA ALA A 96 -14.83 36.18 -4.86
C ALA A 96 -14.59 34.66 -4.96
N ILE A 97 -14.46 33.97 -3.83
CA ILE A 97 -14.40 32.50 -3.78
C ILE A 97 -15.82 31.97 -3.61
N TYR A 98 -16.34 31.32 -4.64
CA TYR A 98 -17.59 30.58 -4.54
C TYR A 98 -17.36 29.27 -3.77
N VAL A 99 -18.08 29.10 -2.68
CA VAL A 99 -18.05 27.92 -1.79
C VAL A 99 -19.49 27.54 -1.50
N GLU A 100 -19.86 26.27 -1.70
CA GLU A 100 -21.24 25.80 -1.46
C GLU A 100 -21.59 25.78 0.04
N GLY A 101 -20.64 25.39 0.89
CA GLY A 101 -20.80 25.28 2.34
C GLY A 101 -19.79 24.30 2.96
N LEU A 102 -19.55 24.41 4.27
CA LEU A 102 -18.50 23.65 4.97
C LEU A 102 -18.60 22.13 4.73
N VAL A 103 -19.82 21.58 4.79
CA VAL A 103 -20.05 20.13 4.61
C VAL A 103 -19.65 19.68 3.21
N GLY A 104 -20.04 20.41 2.15
CA GLY A 104 -19.68 20.06 0.77
C GLY A 104 -18.18 20.16 0.52
N GLU A 105 -17.52 21.12 1.16
CA GLU A 105 -16.07 21.31 1.05
C GLU A 105 -15.27 20.18 1.69
N VAL A 106 -15.66 19.75 2.88
CA VAL A 106 -14.94 18.74 3.67
C VAL A 106 -15.30 17.30 3.23
N THR A 107 -16.33 17.12 2.40
CA THR A 107 -16.77 15.81 1.91
C THR A 107 -16.56 15.65 0.41
N THR A 108 -17.39 16.27 -0.42
CA THR A 108 -17.37 16.12 -1.89
C THR A 108 -16.07 16.64 -2.48
N PHE A 109 -15.71 17.88 -2.17
CA PHE A 109 -14.47 18.47 -2.67
C PHE A 109 -13.24 17.79 -2.08
N ALA A 110 -13.28 17.43 -0.80
CA ALA A 110 -12.20 16.66 -0.19
C ALA A 110 -11.99 15.30 -0.89
N ALA A 111 -13.07 14.57 -1.18
CA ALA A 111 -13.01 13.30 -1.90
C ALA A 111 -12.50 13.49 -3.33
N PHE A 112 -12.96 14.52 -4.04
CA PHE A 112 -12.46 14.86 -5.36
C PHE A 112 -10.96 15.15 -5.35
N THR A 113 -10.49 16.02 -4.45
CA THR A 113 -9.06 16.32 -4.29
C THR A 113 -8.27 15.07 -3.92
N ALA A 114 -8.81 14.22 -3.04
CA ALA A 114 -8.17 12.95 -2.68
C ALA A 114 -7.96 12.06 -3.91
N LEU A 115 -8.97 11.90 -4.77
CA LEU A 115 -8.87 11.10 -6.00
C LEU A 115 -7.90 11.72 -7.01
N VAL A 116 -7.95 13.04 -7.20
CA VAL A 116 -7.07 13.78 -8.12
C VAL A 116 -5.61 13.68 -7.69
N VAL A 117 -5.31 13.54 -6.39
CA VAL A 117 -3.94 13.31 -5.92
C VAL A 117 -3.59 11.82 -5.96
N PHE A 118 -4.47 10.96 -5.44
CA PHE A 118 -4.18 9.55 -5.21
C PHE A 118 -4.00 8.76 -6.52
N ILE A 119 -4.94 8.87 -7.46
CA ILE A 119 -4.93 8.07 -8.69
C ILE A 119 -3.66 8.31 -9.52
N PRO A 120 -3.32 9.56 -9.89
CA PRO A 120 -2.08 9.81 -10.62
C PRO A 120 -0.86 9.38 -9.81
N ALA A 121 -0.80 9.73 -8.52
CA ALA A 121 0.38 9.41 -7.72
C ALA A 121 0.63 7.90 -7.63
N ILE A 122 -0.40 7.07 -7.41
CA ILE A 122 -0.20 5.62 -7.30
C ILE A 122 0.15 4.98 -8.65
N ALA A 123 -0.45 5.47 -9.74
CA ALA A 123 -0.08 5.05 -11.10
C ALA A 123 1.39 5.39 -11.38
N ALA A 124 1.84 6.59 -11.02
CA ALA A 124 3.22 7.01 -11.18
C ALA A 124 4.20 6.24 -10.29
N VAL A 125 3.83 5.94 -9.04
CA VAL A 125 4.62 5.08 -8.15
C VAL A 125 4.81 3.70 -8.77
N ALA A 126 3.75 3.10 -9.30
CA ALA A 126 3.81 1.79 -9.95
C ALA A 126 4.73 1.82 -11.18
N ILE A 127 4.60 2.84 -12.03
CA ILE A 127 5.48 3.05 -13.19
C ILE A 127 6.94 3.24 -12.75
N GLY A 128 7.16 3.99 -11.67
CA GLY A 128 8.49 4.25 -11.10
C GLY A 128 9.17 2.98 -10.61
N ARG A 129 8.43 2.14 -9.87
CA ARG A 129 8.90 0.83 -9.42
C ARG A 129 9.20 -0.10 -10.60
N TRP A 130 8.28 -0.21 -11.56
CA TRP A 130 8.45 -1.04 -12.75
C TRP A 130 9.68 -0.67 -13.58
N ARG A 131 9.94 0.63 -13.78
CA ARG A 131 11.13 1.10 -14.52
C ARG A 131 12.44 0.68 -13.84
N VAL A 132 12.50 0.70 -12.51
CA VAL A 132 13.69 0.33 -11.76
C VAL A 132 13.88 -1.19 -11.74
N ASP A 133 12.79 -1.93 -11.52
CA ASP A 133 12.82 -3.39 -11.43
C ASP A 133 13.23 -4.06 -12.75
N ARG A 134 12.81 -3.49 -13.89
CA ARG A 134 13.17 -4.02 -15.21
C ARG A 134 14.68 -3.95 -15.52
N THR A 135 15.42 -3.08 -14.84
CA THR A 135 16.86 -2.90 -15.07
C THR A 135 17.71 -3.79 -14.14
N ARG A 136 17.12 -4.42 -13.12
CA ARG A 136 17.87 -5.21 -12.14
C ARG A 136 17.93 -6.69 -12.53
N PRO A 137 19.13 -7.34 -12.45
CA PRO A 137 19.22 -8.79 -12.60
C PRO A 137 18.43 -9.47 -11.46
N PRO A 138 17.79 -10.63 -11.74
CA PRO A 138 16.98 -11.36 -10.75
C PRO A 138 17.81 -11.59 -9.50
N GLN A 139 17.41 -10.97 -8.39
CA GLN A 139 18.04 -11.23 -7.10
C GLN A 139 17.60 -12.63 -6.66
N THR A 140 18.56 -13.53 -6.44
CA THR A 140 18.30 -14.84 -5.84
C THR A 140 17.61 -14.60 -4.50
N ARG A 141 16.33 -14.93 -4.41
CA ARG A 141 15.56 -14.87 -3.17
C ARG A 141 16.35 -15.65 -2.12
N LYS A 142 16.96 -14.95 -1.16
CA LYS A 142 17.67 -15.59 -0.05
C LYS A 142 16.56 -16.20 0.81
N ARG A 143 16.24 -17.47 0.52
CA ARG A 143 15.32 -18.26 1.33
C ARG A 143 15.88 -18.16 2.75
N VAL A 144 15.05 -17.73 3.71
CA VAL A 144 15.36 -17.85 5.12
C VAL A 144 15.38 -19.35 5.41
N THR A 145 16.51 -19.96 5.15
CA THR A 145 16.92 -21.27 5.63
C THR A 145 18.24 -20.98 6.31
N ASP A 146 18.19 -20.80 7.63
CA ASP A 146 18.99 -21.58 8.57
C ASP A 146 19.02 -20.84 9.91
N GLY A 147 18.15 -21.25 10.82
CA GLY A 147 18.00 -20.63 12.13
C GLY A 147 16.63 -20.93 12.73
N ALA A 148 16.52 -22.10 13.36
CA ALA A 148 15.38 -22.55 14.17
C ALA A 148 14.13 -22.97 13.38
N ASP A 149 14.21 -24.10 12.71
CA ASP A 149 13.15 -25.11 12.79
C ASP A 149 13.82 -26.46 12.55
N THR A 150 14.20 -27.10 13.66
CA THR A 150 14.44 -28.53 13.70
C THR A 150 13.16 -29.18 13.20
N ASP A 151 13.17 -29.62 11.94
CA ASP A 151 12.02 -30.23 11.31
C ASP A 151 11.62 -31.44 12.18
N VAL A 152 10.40 -31.39 12.74
CA VAL A 152 9.90 -32.44 13.66
C VAL A 152 9.96 -33.82 13.00
N PHE A 153 9.98 -33.86 11.66
CA PHE A 153 10.11 -35.07 10.86
C PHE A 153 11.55 -35.58 10.67
N ASP A 154 12.57 -34.75 10.92
CA ASP A 154 13.97 -35.20 10.97
C ASP A 154 14.29 -35.81 12.34
N ALA A 155 13.75 -35.26 13.43
CA ALA A 155 13.93 -35.79 14.77
C ALA A 155 13.41 -37.23 14.97
N VAL A 156 12.40 -37.65 14.19
CA VAL A 156 11.83 -39.01 14.25
C VAL A 156 12.64 -40.02 13.42
N ARG A 157 13.41 -39.57 12.41
CA ARG A 157 14.19 -40.48 11.55
C ARG A 157 15.48 -40.99 12.19
N ASP A 158 16.00 -40.29 13.19
CA ASP A 158 17.23 -40.70 13.87
C ASP A 158 16.98 -41.75 14.98
N ASP A 159 15.73 -41.95 15.43
CA ASP A 159 15.39 -42.95 16.45
C ASP A 159 15.24 -44.38 15.89
N ASP A 160 15.21 -44.55 14.55
CA ASP A 160 15.16 -45.85 13.87
C ASP A 160 16.54 -46.51 13.65
N ARG A 161 17.63 -45.94 14.21
CA ARG A 161 19.01 -46.46 14.07
C ARG A 161 19.58 -47.15 15.31
N THR A 162 18.73 -47.68 16.20
CA THR A 162 19.20 -48.53 17.31
C THR A 162 19.36 -50.01 16.92
N ALA A 163 20.63 -50.37 16.70
CA ALA A 163 21.29 -51.67 16.95
C ALA A 163 20.88 -52.92 16.12
N PRO A 164 21.87 -53.76 15.73
CA PRO A 164 21.58 -55.03 15.08
C PRO A 164 20.89 -55.98 16.06
N VAL A 165 19.68 -56.42 15.70
CA VAL A 165 18.98 -57.50 16.41
C VAL A 165 19.83 -58.77 16.29
N ALA A 166 20.44 -59.19 17.40
CA ALA A 166 21.06 -60.49 17.51
C ALA A 166 19.97 -61.57 17.36
N VAL A 167 20.00 -62.30 16.26
CA VAL A 167 19.13 -63.47 16.04
C VAL A 167 19.59 -64.59 16.98
N GLY A 168 18.97 -64.65 18.16
CA GLY A 168 19.06 -65.77 19.10
C GLY A 168 18.14 -66.92 18.68
N SER A 169 18.68 -68.14 18.71
CA SER A 169 18.01 -69.41 18.39
C SER A 169 16.69 -69.67 19.14
N PRO A 170 15.81 -70.54 18.62
CA PRO A 170 14.45 -70.70 19.13
C PRO A 170 14.45 -71.56 20.40
N ALA A 171 14.17 -70.94 21.54
CA ALA A 171 13.72 -71.65 22.73
C ALA A 171 12.19 -71.60 22.72
N GLY A 172 11.57 -72.74 22.45
CA GLY A 172 10.12 -72.90 22.55
C GLY A 172 9.70 -72.78 24.02
N ASP A 173 8.78 -71.87 24.28
CA ASP A 173 7.84 -71.98 25.38
C ASP A 173 6.45 -71.72 24.80
N SER A 174 5.63 -72.77 24.85
CA SER A 174 4.23 -72.75 24.44
C SER A 174 3.44 -71.88 25.40
N VAL A 175 2.99 -70.71 24.93
CA VAL A 175 2.02 -69.88 25.66
C VAL A 175 0.62 -70.46 25.43
N ASP A 176 0.10 -71.08 26.48
CA ASP A 176 -1.23 -71.65 26.60
C ASP A 176 -2.30 -70.52 26.63
N TYR A 177 -3.31 -70.61 25.77
CA TYR A 177 -4.44 -69.67 25.73
C TYR A 177 -5.70 -70.37 26.27
N PRO A 178 -6.43 -69.78 27.24
CA PRO A 178 -7.71 -70.33 27.65
C PRO A 178 -8.77 -70.02 26.58
N GLU A 179 -9.27 -71.06 25.91
CA GLU A 179 -10.40 -70.95 24.99
C GLU A 179 -11.72 -70.79 25.75
N ASP A 180 -12.30 -69.58 25.70
CA ASP A 180 -13.70 -69.34 26.08
C ASP A 180 -14.60 -69.47 24.85
N HIS A 181 -15.09 -70.69 24.64
CA HIS A 181 -16.23 -70.95 23.78
C HIS A 181 -17.36 -71.57 24.59
N GLY A 182 -18.20 -70.69 25.16
CA GLY A 182 -19.49 -71.06 25.69
C GLY A 182 -20.39 -71.74 24.66
N LYS A 183 -21.05 -72.83 25.08
CA LYS A 183 -22.34 -73.28 24.53
C LYS A 183 -23.21 -73.88 25.65
N ALA A 184 -24.41 -73.31 25.74
CA ALA A 184 -25.72 -73.84 26.16
C ALA A 184 -25.83 -74.65 27.47
#